data_AF-A0A5B7CCK4-F1
#
_entry.id   AF-A0A5B7CCK4-F1
#
_cell.length_a   1.000
_cell.length_b   1.000
_cell.length_c   1.000
_cell.angle_alpha   90.00
_cell.angle_beta   90.00
_cell.angle_gamma   90.00
#
_symmetry.space_group_name_H-M   'P 1'
#
loop_
_entity.id
_entity.type
_entity.pdbx_description
1 polymer ?
#
loop_
_entity_poly.entity_id
_entity_poly.type
_entity_poly.pdbx_seq_one_letter_code
_entity_poly.pdbx_strand_id
1 'polypeptide(L)'
;SEHPFRCYDIEKDTLAFSKVDAFLPNRIYYHGCLKSFLQITKWNGPEVIYFGDHLFSDLRGPSKAGWRTAAIIHELENEIRIQNEDNYRFEQAKFHIIQELLGKLHATVANSQRSEAYGSLSAELNEERQKSRCTMKSMFNRSFGATFLTDTGQESAFAYNIHQYADVYTSKPENFLFYPPEAWLHVPFDIKIMPHHVKVSSSLFKTQ
;
A
#
# COMPACT_ATOMS: atom_id res chain seq x y z
N SER A 1 15.68 7.31 22.41
CA SER A 1 16.91 6.90 23.10
C SER A 1 18.08 7.11 22.16
N GLU A 2 19.04 7.98 22.48
CA GLU A 2 20.24 8.20 21.66
C GLU A 2 21.38 7.32 22.19
N HIS A 3 21.37 6.03 21.80
CA HIS A 3 22.50 5.15 22.08
C HIS A 3 23.55 5.27 20.96
N PRO A 4 24.85 5.38 21.27
CA PRO A 4 25.87 5.38 20.24
C PRO A 4 25.98 4.00 19.58
N PHE A 5 26.38 3.97 18.32
CA PHE A 5 26.84 2.73 17.70
C PHE A 5 28.09 2.22 18.42
N ARG A 6 28.14 0.91 18.62
CA ARG A 6 29.28 0.20 19.22
C ARG A 6 29.71 -0.94 18.29
N CYS A 7 31.02 -1.16 18.18
CA CYS A 7 31.54 -2.31 17.44
C CYS A 7 31.33 -3.57 18.28
N TYR A 8 30.82 -4.62 17.67
CA TYR A 8 30.67 -5.94 18.27
C TYR A 8 31.85 -6.82 17.84
N ASP A 9 32.47 -7.49 18.81
CA ASP A 9 33.56 -8.44 18.63
C ASP A 9 33.00 -9.86 18.70
N ILE A 10 33.02 -10.57 17.56
CA ILE A 10 32.45 -11.92 17.41
C ILE A 10 33.26 -12.95 18.17
N GLU A 11 34.60 -12.82 18.21
CA GLU A 11 35.48 -13.81 18.85
C GLU A 11 35.34 -13.77 20.37
N LYS A 12 35.16 -12.56 20.90
CA LYS A 12 35.05 -12.33 22.35
C LYS A 12 33.61 -12.28 22.85
N ASP A 13 32.63 -12.24 21.95
CA ASP A 13 31.21 -12.00 22.28
C ASP A 13 31.01 -10.76 23.16
N THR A 14 31.66 -9.66 22.79
CA THR A 14 31.62 -8.41 23.59
C THR A 14 31.37 -7.18 22.73
N LEU A 15 30.72 -6.17 23.33
CA LEU A 15 30.54 -4.86 22.73
C LEU A 15 31.65 -3.91 23.20
N ALA A 16 32.27 -3.23 22.25
CA ALA A 16 33.23 -2.17 22.55
C ALA A 16 32.58 -1.07 23.39
N PHE A 17 33.32 -0.54 24.36
CA PHE A 17 32.87 0.60 25.17
C PHE A 17 32.91 1.92 24.39
N SER A 18 33.80 2.03 23.39
CA SER A 18 33.95 3.23 22.58
C SER A 18 32.78 3.41 21.62
N LYS A 19 32.40 4.69 21.43
CA LYS A 19 31.50 5.10 20.36
C LYS A 19 32.18 4.87 19.00
N VAL A 20 31.37 4.50 18.02
CA VAL A 20 31.78 4.41 16.62
C VAL A 20 31.60 5.77 15.95
N ASP A 21 32.68 6.25 15.30
CA ASP A 21 32.68 7.49 14.52
C ASP A 21 32.74 7.24 13.00
N ALA A 22 33.09 6.01 12.59
CA ALA A 22 33.12 5.59 11.19
C ALA A 22 32.76 4.10 11.07
N PHE A 23 31.98 3.74 10.03
CA PHE A 23 31.73 2.35 9.68
C PHE A 23 32.87 1.82 8.81
N LEU A 24 33.41 0.66 9.18
CA LEU A 24 34.53 -0.01 8.52
C LEU A 24 34.03 -1.32 7.90
N PRO A 25 34.59 -1.73 6.74
CA PRO A 25 34.26 -3.01 6.13
C PRO A 25 34.49 -4.19 7.08
N ASN A 26 33.67 -5.24 6.95
CA ASN A 26 33.79 -6.49 7.70
C ASN A 26 33.71 -6.34 9.23
N ARG A 27 32.97 -5.33 9.72
CA ARG A 27 32.69 -5.11 11.14
C ARG A 27 31.19 -5.20 11.41
N ILE A 28 30.85 -5.67 12.61
CA ILE A 28 29.47 -5.74 13.09
C ILE A 28 29.25 -4.59 14.06
N TYR A 29 28.10 -3.92 13.93
CA TYR A 29 27.73 -2.78 14.74
C TYR A 29 26.41 -3.05 15.45
N TYR A 30 26.30 -2.58 16.68
CA TYR A 30 25.11 -2.74 17.51
C TYR A 30 24.68 -1.41 18.12
N HIS A 31 23.42 -1.34 18.56
CA HIS A 31 22.74 -0.12 19.01
C HIS A 31 22.67 0.95 17.92
N GLY A 32 23.02 2.19 18.25
CA GLY A 32 22.88 3.32 17.36
C GLY A 32 21.44 3.81 17.22
N CYS A 33 21.29 4.81 16.36
CA CYS A 33 20.01 5.34 15.94
C CYS A 33 20.15 5.96 14.54
N LEU A 34 19.03 6.14 13.83
CA LEU A 34 19.04 6.70 12.47
C LEU A 34 19.78 8.05 12.38
N LYS A 35 19.61 8.93 13.37
CA LYS A 35 20.31 10.23 13.42
C LYS A 35 21.84 10.06 13.42
N SER A 36 22.37 9.18 14.28
CA SER A 36 23.80 8.91 14.32
C SER A 36 24.29 8.17 13.06
N PHE A 37 23.45 7.31 12.48
CA PHE A 37 23.78 6.62 11.24
C PHE A 37 24.00 7.61 10.09
N LEU A 38 23.06 8.54 9.91
CA LEU A 38 23.16 9.62 8.91
C LEU A 38 24.39 10.52 9.16
N GLN A 39 24.71 10.81 10.42
CA GLN A 39 25.87 11.61 10.77
C GLN A 39 27.19 10.91 10.44
N ILE A 40 27.26 9.58 10.57
CA ILE A 40 28.45 8.79 10.28
C ILE A 40 28.60 8.58 8.76
N THR A 41 27.54 8.17 8.07
CA THR A 41 27.61 7.82 6.64
C THR A 41 27.66 9.03 5.72
N LYS A 42 27.04 10.15 6.12
CA LYS A 42 26.86 11.34 5.28
C LYS A 42 26.09 11.08 3.98
N TRP A 43 25.39 9.95 3.86
CA TRP A 43 24.58 9.63 2.69
C TRP A 43 23.39 10.58 2.57
N ASN A 44 23.12 11.03 1.35
CA ASN A 44 21.96 11.83 1.05
C ASN A 44 20.72 10.93 0.93
N GLY A 45 19.54 11.51 1.17
CA GLY A 45 18.30 10.75 1.24
C GLY A 45 18.09 9.76 0.08
N PRO A 46 18.04 10.25 -1.18
CA PRO A 46 17.75 9.39 -2.33
C PRO A 46 18.83 8.35 -2.68
N GLU A 47 20.01 8.41 -2.07
CA GLU A 47 21.12 7.46 -2.29
C GLU A 47 20.91 6.14 -1.56
N VAL A 48 19.94 6.09 -0.63
CA VAL A 48 19.67 4.94 0.22
C VAL A 48 18.26 4.44 0.00
N ILE A 49 18.11 3.14 -0.22
CA ILE A 49 16.83 2.45 -0.15
C ILE A 49 16.83 1.50 1.05
N TYR A 50 15.82 1.63 1.91
CA TYR A 50 15.66 0.82 3.10
C TYR A 50 14.43 -0.07 2.98
N PHE A 51 14.61 -1.35 3.29
CA PHE A 51 13.59 -2.39 3.21
C PHE A 51 13.11 -2.72 4.62
N GLY A 52 11.79 -2.83 4.79
CA GLY A 52 11.19 -3.19 6.07
C GLY A 52 9.82 -3.81 5.88
N ASP A 53 9.39 -4.63 6.85
CA ASP A 53 8.10 -5.30 6.86
C ASP A 53 7.09 -4.59 7.77
N HIS A 54 7.58 -3.78 8.73
CA HIS A 54 6.73 -2.99 9.62
C HIS A 54 6.73 -1.51 9.25
N LEU A 55 5.61 -1.02 8.72
CA LEU A 55 5.46 0.36 8.24
C LEU A 55 5.89 1.43 9.26
N PHE A 56 5.56 1.24 10.55
CA PHE A 56 5.80 2.25 11.58
C PHE A 56 7.18 2.16 12.24
N SER A 57 7.63 0.96 12.60
CA SER A 57 8.93 0.79 13.25
C SER A 57 10.07 0.95 12.26
N ASP A 58 9.88 0.48 11.03
CA ASP A 58 10.97 0.31 10.09
C ASP A 58 11.01 1.47 9.09
N LEU A 59 9.86 1.84 8.51
CA LEU A 59 9.83 2.74 7.35
C LEU A 59 9.60 4.21 7.70
N ARG A 60 8.84 4.49 8.76
CA ARG A 60 8.51 5.88 9.16
C ARG A 60 9.74 6.74 9.43
N GLY A 61 10.76 6.18 10.08
CA GLY A 61 12.00 6.88 10.40
C GLY A 61 12.80 7.21 9.13
N PRO A 62 13.22 6.21 8.34
CA PRO A 62 13.90 6.38 7.06
C PRO A 62 13.16 7.28 6.08
N SER A 63 11.85 7.11 5.91
CA SER A 63 11.02 7.96 5.06
C SER A 63 11.10 9.44 5.48
N LYS A 64 10.99 9.73 6.78
CA LYS A 64 11.15 11.10 7.31
C LYS A 64 12.59 11.64 7.19
N ALA A 65 13.58 10.77 7.11
CA ALA A 65 14.96 11.13 6.83
C ALA A 65 15.24 11.33 5.33
N GLY A 66 14.24 11.17 4.47
CA GLY A 66 14.34 11.33 3.02
C GLY A 66 14.94 10.13 2.30
N TRP A 67 15.09 8.98 2.98
CA TRP A 67 15.51 7.74 2.35
C TRP A 67 14.39 7.18 1.48
N ARG A 68 14.76 6.46 0.42
CA ARG A 68 13.80 5.63 -0.29
C ARG A 68 13.40 4.45 0.58
N THR A 69 12.15 4.05 0.52
CA THR A 69 11.62 2.97 1.35
C THR A 69 10.87 1.93 0.53
N ALA A 70 11.15 0.66 0.82
CA ALA A 70 10.46 -0.48 0.24
C ALA A 70 9.76 -1.29 1.34
N ALA A 71 8.43 -1.41 1.25
CA ALA A 71 7.65 -2.23 2.16
C ALA A 71 7.54 -3.67 1.66
N ILE A 72 7.85 -4.64 2.53
CA ILE A 72 7.60 -6.06 2.30
C ILE A 72 6.30 -6.44 2.99
N ILE A 73 5.29 -6.84 2.21
CA ILE A 73 3.93 -7.11 2.70
C ILE A 73 3.54 -8.53 2.31
N HIS A 74 3.72 -9.48 3.21
CA HIS A 74 3.53 -10.90 2.92
C HIS A 74 2.09 -11.27 2.52
N GLU A 75 1.09 -10.52 3.01
CA GLU A 75 -0.32 -10.72 2.70
C GLU A 75 -0.67 -10.34 1.25
N LEU A 76 0.17 -9.52 0.59
CA LEU A 76 -0.10 -8.97 -0.73
C LEU A 76 -0.35 -10.05 -1.78
N GLU A 77 0.45 -11.12 -1.79
CA GLU A 77 0.35 -12.18 -2.78
C GLU A 77 -0.99 -12.94 -2.67
N ASN A 78 -1.43 -13.21 -1.44
CA ASN A 78 -2.71 -13.87 -1.19
C ASN A 78 -3.89 -12.96 -1.59
N GLU A 79 -3.81 -11.67 -1.29
CA GLU A 79 -4.86 -10.71 -1.64
C GLU A 79 -4.99 -10.55 -3.15
N ILE A 80 -3.87 -10.41 -3.88
CA ILE A 80 -3.85 -10.39 -5.35
C ILE A 80 -4.45 -11.67 -5.93
N ARG A 81 -4.12 -12.84 -5.35
CA ARG A 81 -4.66 -14.12 -5.80
C ARG A 81 -6.19 -14.15 -5.68
N ILE A 82 -6.74 -13.85 -4.50
CA ILE A 82 -8.19 -13.83 -4.26
C ILE A 82 -8.88 -12.86 -5.21
N GLN A 83 -8.32 -11.66 -5.41
CA GLN A 83 -8.90 -10.64 -6.29
C GLN A 83 -8.91 -11.03 -7.78
N ASN A 84 -7.97 -11.89 -8.19
CA ASN A 84 -7.90 -12.39 -9.56
C ASN A 84 -8.82 -13.60 -9.82
N GLU A 85 -9.44 -14.18 -8.79
CA GLU A 85 -10.40 -15.27 -8.97
C GLU A 85 -11.70 -14.78 -9.65
N ASP A 86 -12.25 -15.58 -10.55
CA ASP A 86 -13.44 -15.22 -11.32
C ASP A 86 -14.65 -14.89 -10.44
N ASN A 87 -14.82 -15.61 -9.33
CA ASN A 87 -15.89 -15.36 -8.37
C ASN A 87 -15.80 -13.96 -7.76
N TYR A 88 -14.60 -13.54 -7.35
CA TYR A 88 -14.38 -12.20 -6.79
C TYR A 88 -14.67 -11.13 -7.84
N ARG A 89 -14.10 -11.30 -9.05
CA ARG A 89 -14.27 -10.35 -10.16
C ARG A 89 -15.73 -10.21 -10.58
N PHE A 90 -16.48 -11.32 -10.56
CA PHE A 90 -17.91 -11.32 -10.85
C PHE A 90 -18.69 -10.52 -9.81
N GLU A 91 -18.50 -10.80 -8.52
CA GLU A 91 -19.19 -10.06 -7.46
C GLU A 91 -18.79 -8.58 -7.42
N GLN A 92 -17.53 -8.26 -7.73
CA GLN A 92 -17.05 -6.89 -7.84
C GLN A 92 -17.71 -6.16 -9.03
N ALA A 93 -17.82 -6.81 -10.19
CA ALA A 93 -18.52 -6.24 -11.34
C ALA A 93 -20.00 -6.00 -11.05
N LYS A 94 -20.68 -6.98 -10.44
CA LYS A 94 -22.07 -6.86 -9.98
C LYS A 94 -22.22 -5.67 -9.02
N PHE A 95 -21.35 -5.57 -8.02
CA PHE A 95 -21.34 -4.46 -7.06
C PHE A 95 -21.21 -3.08 -7.75
N HIS A 96 -20.27 -2.93 -8.70
CA HIS A 96 -20.07 -1.67 -9.44
C HIS A 96 -21.26 -1.29 -10.31
N ILE A 97 -21.84 -2.26 -11.03
CA ILE A 97 -23.04 -2.01 -11.86
C ILE A 97 -24.20 -1.51 -10.99
N ILE A 98 -24.42 -2.14 -9.83
CA ILE A 98 -25.49 -1.73 -8.91
C ILE A 98 -25.23 -0.31 -8.35
N GLN A 99 -23.98 0.02 -8.01
CA GLN A 99 -23.62 1.38 -7.58
C GLN A 99 -23.93 2.43 -8.65
N GLU A 100 -23.61 2.13 -9.91
CA GLU A 100 -23.90 3.01 -11.04
C GLU A 100 -25.42 3.18 -11.25
N LEU A 101 -26.18 2.09 -11.18
CA LEU A 101 -27.64 2.13 -11.27
C LEU A 101 -28.27 2.95 -10.14
N LEU A 102 -27.81 2.77 -8.90
CA LEU A 102 -28.24 3.59 -7.76
C LEU A 102 -27.93 5.08 -7.98
N GLY A 103 -26.74 5.40 -8.47
CA GLY A 103 -26.36 6.78 -8.81
C GLY A 103 -27.30 7.40 -9.86
N LYS A 104 -27.59 6.66 -10.94
CA LYS A 104 -28.53 7.08 -11.99
C LYS A 104 -29.95 7.24 -11.46
N LEU A 105 -30.42 6.31 -10.63
CA LEU A 105 -31.74 6.35 -10.01
C LEU A 105 -31.90 7.61 -9.14
N HIS A 106 -30.90 7.91 -8.31
CA HIS A 106 -30.88 9.11 -7.47
C HIS A 106 -30.80 10.42 -8.25
N ALA A 107 -30.08 10.44 -9.39
CA ALA A 107 -29.96 11.63 -10.23
C ALA A 107 -31.23 11.92 -11.05
N THR A 108 -31.96 10.88 -11.47
CA THR A 108 -33.10 11.00 -12.39
C THR A 108 -34.39 11.42 -11.68
N VAL A 109 -34.59 11.01 -10.43
CA VAL A 109 -35.86 11.21 -9.70
C VAL A 109 -35.74 12.37 -8.70
N ALA A 110 -36.43 13.47 -8.98
CA ALA A 110 -36.52 14.60 -8.05
C ALA A 110 -37.16 14.18 -6.72
N ASN A 111 -36.73 14.80 -5.61
CA ASN A 111 -37.23 14.47 -4.26
C ASN A 111 -38.76 14.52 -4.12
N SER A 112 -39.42 15.37 -4.90
CA SER A 112 -40.88 15.54 -4.93
C SER A 112 -41.64 14.43 -5.68
N GLN A 113 -40.96 13.53 -6.39
CA GLN A 113 -41.54 12.51 -7.27
C GLN A 113 -41.18 11.07 -6.87
N ARG A 114 -40.66 10.86 -5.64
CA ARG A 114 -40.34 9.51 -5.15
C ARG A 114 -41.62 8.72 -4.86
N SER A 115 -42.04 7.92 -5.83
CA SER A 115 -43.16 6.99 -5.70
C SER A 115 -42.79 5.77 -4.86
N GLU A 116 -43.79 4.97 -4.49
CA GLU A 116 -43.59 3.67 -3.83
C GLU A 116 -42.71 2.72 -4.66
N ALA A 117 -42.89 2.73 -6.00
CA ALA A 117 -42.08 1.93 -6.91
C ALA A 117 -40.59 2.32 -6.87
N TYR A 118 -40.28 3.62 -6.73
CA TYR A 118 -38.90 4.09 -6.51
C TYR A 118 -38.32 3.54 -5.21
N GLY A 119 -39.11 3.58 -4.12
CA GLY A 119 -38.69 3.05 -2.82
C GLY A 119 -38.38 1.56 -2.88
N SER A 120 -39.25 0.78 -3.53
CA SER A 120 -39.07 -0.66 -3.71
C SER A 120 -37.82 -0.99 -4.53
N LEU A 121 -37.63 -0.37 -5.70
CA LEU A 121 -36.44 -0.59 -6.53
C LEU A 121 -35.15 -0.16 -5.81
N SER A 122 -35.17 0.99 -5.12
CA SER A 122 -34.02 1.45 -4.34
C SER A 122 -33.67 0.48 -3.20
N ALA A 123 -34.67 -0.14 -2.57
CA ALA A 123 -34.44 -1.14 -1.53
C ALA A 123 -33.84 -2.42 -2.11
N GLU A 124 -34.39 -2.93 -3.21
CA GLU A 124 -33.91 -4.14 -3.90
C GLU A 124 -32.45 -3.98 -4.38
N LEU A 125 -32.13 -2.85 -5.03
CA LEU A 125 -30.76 -2.56 -5.45
C LEU A 125 -29.80 -2.47 -4.26
N ASN A 126 -30.22 -1.86 -3.14
CA ASN A 126 -29.39 -1.81 -1.95
C ASN A 126 -29.17 -3.19 -1.31
N GLU A 127 -30.18 -4.06 -1.35
CA GLU A 127 -30.08 -5.43 -0.87
C GLU A 127 -29.08 -6.23 -1.71
N GLU A 128 -29.19 -6.18 -3.04
CA GLU A 128 -28.25 -6.87 -3.93
C GLU A 128 -26.83 -6.33 -3.81
N ARG A 129 -26.68 -5.00 -3.64
CA ARG A 129 -25.38 -4.38 -3.33
C ARG A 129 -24.78 -4.94 -2.05
N GLN A 130 -25.59 -5.10 -1.00
CA GLN A 130 -25.14 -5.62 0.28
C GLN A 130 -24.77 -7.10 0.19
N LYS A 131 -25.53 -7.91 -0.56
CA LYS A 131 -25.22 -9.32 -0.81
C LYS A 131 -23.86 -9.47 -1.47
N SER A 132 -23.62 -8.79 -2.60
CA SER A 132 -22.32 -8.87 -3.28
C SER A 132 -21.16 -8.41 -2.40
N ARG A 133 -21.38 -7.35 -1.60
CA ARG A 133 -20.39 -6.86 -0.63
C ARG A 133 -20.06 -7.90 0.45
N CYS A 134 -21.07 -8.56 1.01
CA CYS A 134 -20.89 -9.63 1.99
C CYS A 134 -20.18 -10.85 1.38
N THR A 135 -20.55 -11.26 0.16
CA THR A 135 -19.91 -12.37 -0.56
C THR A 135 -18.42 -12.07 -0.76
N MET A 136 -18.07 -10.89 -1.30
CA MET A 136 -16.67 -10.48 -1.46
C MET A 136 -15.91 -10.46 -0.13
N LYS A 137 -16.49 -9.90 0.94
CA LYS A 137 -15.87 -9.88 2.28
C LYS A 137 -15.56 -11.29 2.78
N SER A 138 -16.46 -12.25 2.52
CA SER A 138 -16.29 -13.64 2.97
C SER A 138 -15.18 -14.41 2.24
N MET A 139 -14.68 -13.89 1.11
CA MET A 139 -13.55 -14.48 0.39
C MET A 139 -12.19 -14.19 1.03
N PHE A 140 -12.13 -13.20 1.94
CA PHE A 140 -10.92 -12.85 2.68
C PHE A 140 -10.95 -13.42 4.11
N ASN A 141 -10.07 -12.91 4.99
CA ASN A 141 -10.03 -13.32 6.38
C ASN A 141 -11.41 -13.14 7.04
N ARG A 142 -11.90 -14.19 7.70
CA ARG A 142 -13.23 -14.22 8.33
C ARG A 142 -13.44 -13.11 9.37
N SER A 143 -12.39 -12.77 10.12
CA SER A 143 -12.47 -11.83 11.23
C SER A 143 -12.23 -10.38 10.78
N PHE A 144 -11.27 -10.18 9.88
CA PHE A 144 -10.78 -8.83 9.54
C PHE A 144 -11.05 -8.39 8.10
N GLY A 145 -11.41 -9.32 7.21
CA GLY A 145 -11.61 -9.03 5.79
C GLY A 145 -10.29 -8.89 5.04
N ALA A 146 -10.31 -8.04 4.01
CA ALA A 146 -9.13 -7.72 3.19
C ALA A 146 -8.18 -6.78 3.94
N THR A 147 -6.89 -6.84 3.60
CA THR A 147 -5.85 -6.03 4.26
C THR A 147 -5.82 -4.61 3.71
N PHE A 148 -6.04 -4.43 2.40
CA PHE A 148 -5.88 -3.12 1.74
C PHE A 148 -7.20 -2.34 1.60
N LEU A 149 -8.34 -3.02 1.67
CA LEU A 149 -9.65 -2.42 1.48
C LEU A 149 -10.59 -2.72 2.65
N THR A 150 -11.35 -1.72 3.06
CA THR A 150 -12.45 -1.89 4.02
C THR A 150 -13.65 -2.56 3.35
N ASP A 151 -14.58 -3.07 4.16
CA ASP A 151 -15.84 -3.60 3.63
C ASP A 151 -16.75 -2.53 3.02
N THR A 152 -16.45 -1.24 3.19
CA THR A 152 -17.12 -0.11 2.51
C THR A 152 -16.48 0.27 1.18
N GLY A 153 -15.41 -0.42 0.77
CA GLY A 153 -14.65 -0.14 -0.46
C GLY A 153 -13.73 1.07 -0.35
N GLN A 154 -13.45 1.54 0.87
CA GLN A 154 -12.47 2.60 1.13
C GLN A 154 -11.09 1.96 1.38
N GLU A 155 -10.03 2.76 1.21
CA GLU A 155 -8.69 2.33 1.60
C GLU A 155 -8.65 2.01 3.11
N SER A 156 -8.01 0.90 3.48
CA SER A 156 -7.80 0.59 4.89
C SER A 156 -6.78 1.55 5.49
N ALA A 157 -6.77 1.68 6.82
CA ALA A 157 -5.72 2.43 7.51
C ALA A 157 -4.33 1.87 7.20
N PHE A 158 -4.21 0.56 6.97
CA PHE A 158 -2.96 -0.05 6.54
C PHE A 158 -2.54 0.43 5.15
N ALA A 159 -3.43 0.38 4.16
CA ALA A 159 -3.18 0.89 2.81
C ALA A 159 -2.81 2.38 2.80
N TYR A 160 -3.52 3.19 3.59
CA TYR A 160 -3.19 4.60 3.77
C TYR A 160 -1.75 4.80 4.27
N ASN A 161 -1.30 4.01 5.25
CA ASN A 161 0.07 4.12 5.78
C ASN A 161 1.14 3.64 4.81
N ILE A 162 0.86 2.65 3.94
CA ILE A 162 1.78 2.28 2.85
C ILE A 162 2.03 3.50 1.99
N HIS A 163 0.98 4.20 1.58
CA HIS A 163 1.10 5.41 0.75
C HIS A 163 1.90 6.54 1.41
N GLN A 164 1.96 6.59 2.74
CA GLN A 164 2.71 7.62 3.47
C GLN A 164 4.19 7.26 3.67
N TYR A 165 4.51 5.97 3.85
CA TYR A 165 5.82 5.55 4.34
C TYR A 165 6.62 4.68 3.37
N ALA A 166 6.03 4.20 2.29
CA ALA A 166 6.68 3.33 1.31
C ALA A 166 6.65 3.97 -0.09
N ASP A 167 7.81 4.14 -0.72
CA ASP A 167 7.89 4.51 -2.13
C ASP A 167 7.48 3.34 -3.03
N VAL A 168 7.85 2.12 -2.64
CA VAL A 168 7.52 0.87 -3.33
C VAL A 168 7.05 -0.16 -2.29
N TYR A 169 6.13 -1.04 -2.67
CA TYR A 169 5.75 -2.19 -1.85
C TYR A 169 5.67 -3.45 -2.70
N THR A 170 6.00 -4.59 -2.09
CA THR A 170 6.02 -5.89 -2.76
C THR A 170 5.80 -7.01 -1.75
N SER A 171 5.45 -8.22 -2.20
CA SER A 171 5.20 -9.34 -1.28
C SER A 171 6.47 -9.89 -0.65
N LYS A 172 7.57 -9.86 -1.42
CA LYS A 172 8.87 -10.44 -1.06
C LYS A 172 10.01 -9.66 -1.73
N PRO A 173 11.19 -9.54 -1.11
CA PRO A 173 12.30 -8.78 -1.67
C PRO A 173 12.86 -9.40 -2.97
N GLU A 174 12.73 -10.71 -3.15
CA GLU A 174 13.18 -11.43 -4.35
C GLU A 174 12.49 -10.92 -5.62
N ASN A 175 11.33 -10.26 -5.49
CA ASN A 175 10.63 -9.67 -6.63
C ASN A 175 11.46 -8.57 -7.32
N PHE A 176 12.44 -7.97 -6.63
CA PHE A 176 13.38 -7.03 -7.25
C PHE A 176 14.41 -7.71 -8.17
N LEU A 177 14.64 -9.01 -8.01
CA LEU A 177 15.57 -9.77 -8.88
C LEU A 177 15.03 -9.93 -10.31
N PHE A 178 13.73 -9.70 -10.53
CA PHE A 178 13.12 -9.68 -11.86
C PHE A 178 13.39 -8.36 -12.63
N TYR A 179 14.04 -7.39 -12.00
CA TYR A 179 14.35 -6.09 -12.58
C TYR A 179 15.87 -5.86 -12.65
N PRO A 180 16.36 -5.16 -13.69
CA PRO A 180 17.75 -4.72 -13.72
C PRO A 180 18.01 -3.69 -12.60
N PRO A 181 19.25 -3.58 -12.10
CA PRO A 181 19.61 -2.57 -11.08
C PRO A 181 19.32 -1.12 -11.49
N GLU A 182 19.33 -0.83 -12.79
CA GLU A 182 19.06 0.49 -13.36
C GLU A 182 17.56 0.72 -13.65
N ALA A 183 16.68 -0.19 -13.25
CA ALA A 183 15.26 -0.09 -13.51
C ALA A 183 14.65 1.19 -12.93
N TRP A 184 13.96 1.95 -13.78
CA TRP A 184 13.17 3.09 -13.35
C TRP A 184 11.74 2.66 -13.01
N LEU A 185 11.46 2.56 -11.71
CA LEU A 185 10.11 2.31 -11.20
C LEU A 185 9.33 3.61 -11.15
N HIS A 186 8.20 3.68 -11.86
CA HIS A 186 7.33 4.85 -11.88
C HIS A 186 5.87 4.46 -11.66
N VAL A 187 5.12 5.35 -11.02
CA VAL A 187 3.69 5.15 -10.78
C VAL A 187 2.94 5.39 -12.10
N PRO A 188 1.97 4.54 -12.46
CA PRO A 188 1.05 4.82 -13.56
C PRO A 188 0.31 6.15 -13.35
N PHE A 189 0.15 6.92 -14.42
CA PHE A 189 -0.36 8.30 -14.40
C PHE A 189 -1.85 8.41 -14.01
N ASP A 190 -2.58 7.31 -13.99
CA ASP A 190 -4.03 7.24 -13.82
C ASP A 190 -4.50 6.76 -12.43
N ILE A 191 -3.59 6.34 -11.55
CA ILE A 191 -3.93 5.67 -10.28
C ILE A 191 -4.38 6.64 -9.17
N LYS A 192 -3.97 7.91 -9.18
CA LYS A 192 -4.35 8.91 -8.14
C LYS A 192 -4.62 10.29 -8.74
N ILE A 193 -5.60 10.36 -9.61
CA ILE A 193 -6.08 11.65 -10.11
C ILE A 193 -7.17 12.21 -9.18
N MET A 194 -7.23 13.53 -9.06
CA MET A 194 -8.29 14.20 -8.29
C MET A 194 -9.64 14.03 -9.01
N PRO A 195 -10.79 14.07 -8.31
CA PRO A 195 -12.11 13.88 -8.93
C PRO A 195 -12.44 14.82 -10.12
N HIS A 196 -11.79 15.98 -10.19
CA HIS A 196 -11.97 16.96 -11.28
C HIS A 196 -10.95 16.80 -12.43
N HIS A 197 -9.96 15.92 -12.29
CA HIS A 197 -9.02 15.61 -13.36
C HIS A 197 -9.67 14.69 -14.38
N VAL A 198 -9.55 15.04 -15.66
CA VAL A 198 -10.05 14.21 -16.76
C VAL A 198 -9.10 13.04 -16.99
N LYS A 199 -9.62 11.81 -17.00
CA LYS A 199 -8.86 10.62 -17.45
C LYS A 199 -8.66 10.71 -18.96
N VAL A 200 -7.49 11.17 -19.39
CA VAL A 200 -7.10 11.13 -20.79
C VAL A 200 -6.47 9.75 -21.04
N SER A 201 -7.14 8.90 -21.81
CA SER A 201 -6.58 7.58 -22.16
C SER A 201 -5.34 7.75 -23.03
N SER A 202 -4.24 7.07 -22.67
CA SER A 202 -3.02 7.02 -23.49
C SER A 202 -3.25 6.34 -24.85
N SER A 203 -4.37 5.64 -25.02
CA SER A 203 -4.78 5.08 -26.32
C SER A 203 -5.06 6.14 -27.39
N LEU A 204 -5.18 7.43 -27.02
CA LEU A 204 -5.31 8.54 -27.97
C LEU A 204 -4.03 8.74 -28.81
N PHE A 205 -2.89 8.22 -28.36
CA PHE A 205 -1.62 8.24 -29.12
C PHE A 205 -1.31 6.91 -29.83
N LYS A 206 -2.24 5.95 -29.86
CA LYS A 206 -2.21 4.86 -30.85
C LYS A 206 -2.67 5.42 -32.21
N THR A 207 -1.92 6.37 -32.73
CA THR A 207 -1.97 6.73 -34.15
C THR A 207 -1.46 5.53 -34.94
N GLN A 208 -2.15 5.25 -36.05
CA GLN A 208 -1.85 4.21 -37.04
C GLN A 208 -0.38 4.12 -37.44
#